data_AF-A0A1L9C2U0-F1
#
_entry.id   AF-A0A1L9C2U0-F1
#
_cell.length_a   1.000
_cell.length_b   1.000
_cell.length_c   1.000
_cell.angle_alpha   90.00
_cell.angle_beta   90.00
_cell.angle_gamma   90.00
#
_symmetry.space_group_name_H-M   'P 1'
#
loop_
_entity.id
_entity.type
_entity.pdbx_description
1 polymer ?
#
loop_
_entity_poly.entity_id
_entity_poly.type
_entity_poly.pdbx_seq_one_letter_code
_entity_poly.pdbx_strand_id
1 'polypeptide(L)'
;MAIALEDQGHDFYLERANLSGNPGAKKTYEFLAEEEKHHAQYLHKFLEGKEVEIPESKIPDFRGSLNVEFTENNLEEIGIMLGALRFERKSEYFYLELEKKATEREEQEFFSKIAKVERGHYELIDGLLDEATGFRMQT
;
A
#
# COMPACT_ATOMS: atom_id res chain seq x y z
N MET A 1 13.95 10.52 0.72
CA MET A 1 12.59 11.05 0.49
C MET A 1 11.64 9.91 0.15
N ALA A 2 11.91 9.11 -0.90
CA ALA A 2 11.18 7.88 -1.18
C ALA A 2 11.32 6.83 -0.06
N ILE A 3 12.55 6.44 0.32
CA ILE A 3 12.76 5.44 1.39
C ILE A 3 12.07 5.82 2.71
N ALA A 4 12.10 7.09 3.09
CA ALA A 4 11.44 7.54 4.32
C ALA A 4 9.90 7.50 4.22
N LEU A 5 9.33 7.57 3.01
CA LEU A 5 7.90 7.36 2.79
C LEU A 5 7.55 5.89 3.03
N GLU A 6 8.33 4.97 2.44
CA GLU A 6 8.16 3.53 2.63
C GLU A 6 8.34 3.12 4.09
N ASP A 7 9.35 3.64 4.79
CA ASP A 7 9.57 3.36 6.21
C ASP A 7 8.38 3.85 7.07
N GLN A 8 7.78 5.00 6.71
CA GLN A 8 6.58 5.51 7.38
C GLN A 8 5.35 4.63 7.10
N GLY A 9 5.19 4.15 5.87
CA GLY A 9 4.14 3.20 5.50
C GLY A 9 4.28 1.89 6.28
N HIS A 10 5.51 1.34 6.32
CA HIS A 10 5.84 0.14 7.08
C HIS A 10 5.49 0.28 8.56
N ASP A 11 5.97 1.33 9.21
CA ASP A 11 5.73 1.56 10.65
C ASP A 11 4.24 1.75 10.93
N PHE A 12 3.53 2.49 10.08
CA PHE A 12 2.09 2.68 10.20
C PHE A 12 1.33 1.36 10.12
N TYR A 13 1.58 0.55 9.09
CA TYR A 13 0.89 -0.73 8.92
C TYR A 13 1.26 -1.73 10.00
N LEU A 14 2.52 -1.79 10.41
CA LEU A 14 2.94 -2.66 11.50
C LEU A 14 2.29 -2.28 12.83
N GLU A 15 2.19 -0.97 13.13
CA GLU A 15 1.46 -0.50 14.31
C GLU A 15 -0.02 -0.91 14.25
N ARG A 16 -0.69 -0.74 13.10
CA ARG A 16 -2.10 -1.12 12.93
C ARG A 16 -2.33 -2.62 13.03
N ALA A 17 -1.44 -3.44 12.48
CA ALA A 17 -1.47 -4.89 12.65
C ALA A 17 -1.39 -5.31 14.14
N ASN A 18 -0.59 -4.60 14.94
CA ASN A 18 -0.44 -4.88 16.37
C ASN A 18 -1.65 -4.44 17.20
N LEU A 19 -2.31 -3.36 16.80
CA LEU A 19 -3.49 -2.81 17.50
C LEU A 19 -4.81 -3.44 17.06
N SER A 20 -4.88 -4.01 15.85
CA SER A 20 -6.13 -4.51 15.29
C SER A 20 -6.67 -5.74 16.04
N GLY A 21 -7.91 -5.63 16.51
CA GLY A 21 -8.66 -6.75 17.11
C GLY A 21 -9.31 -7.69 16.08
N ASN A 22 -9.29 -7.32 14.79
CA ASN A 22 -9.86 -8.12 13.71
C ASN A 22 -8.75 -8.95 13.03
N PRO A 23 -8.82 -10.30 13.05
CA PRO A 23 -7.80 -11.15 12.43
C PRO A 23 -7.62 -10.97 10.92
N GLY A 24 -8.68 -10.58 10.20
CA GLY A 24 -8.63 -10.30 8.77
C GLY A 24 -7.90 -8.99 8.50
N ALA A 25 -8.36 -7.89 9.10
CA ALA A 25 -7.72 -6.57 8.96
C ALA A 25 -6.25 -6.60 9.40
N LYS A 26 -5.94 -7.31 10.49
CA LYS A 26 -4.56 -7.55 10.93
C LYS A 26 -3.69 -8.15 9.82
N LYS A 27 -4.16 -9.19 9.14
CA LYS A 27 -3.39 -9.82 8.04
C LYS A 27 -3.22 -8.88 6.85
N THR A 28 -4.23 -8.06 6.54
CA THR A 28 -4.11 -7.02 5.51
C THR A 28 -3.00 -6.04 5.86
N TYR A 29 -2.94 -5.57 7.11
CA TYR A 29 -1.88 -4.66 7.57
C TYR A 29 -0.50 -5.33 7.60
N GLU A 30 -0.39 -6.59 8.05
CA GLU A 30 0.88 -7.32 8.01
C GLU A 30 1.40 -7.49 6.58
N PHE A 31 0.50 -7.75 5.62
CA PHE A 31 0.85 -7.83 4.22
C PHE A 31 1.36 -6.49 3.67
N LEU A 32 0.61 -5.40 3.88
CA LEU A 32 1.01 -4.07 3.42
C LEU A 32 2.34 -3.64 4.05
N ALA A 33 2.52 -3.88 5.37
CA ALA A 33 3.79 -3.55 6.04
C ALA A 33 4.99 -4.27 5.40
N GLU A 34 4.86 -5.54 5.03
CA GLU A 34 5.97 -6.26 4.39
C GLU A 34 6.24 -5.76 2.95
N GLU A 35 5.21 -5.34 2.22
CA GLU A 35 5.37 -4.73 0.89
C GLU A 35 6.14 -3.39 0.96
N GLU A 36 5.77 -2.49 1.87
CA GLU A 36 6.49 -1.22 2.09
C GLU A 36 7.97 -1.45 2.42
N LYS A 37 8.25 -2.47 3.25
CA LYS A 37 9.62 -2.86 3.58
C LYS A 37 10.38 -3.39 2.36
N HIS A 38 9.72 -4.12 1.47
CA HIS A 38 10.33 -4.54 0.20
C HIS A 38 10.62 -3.33 -0.70
N HIS A 39 9.72 -2.35 -0.78
CA HIS A 39 9.93 -1.12 -1.54
C HIS A 39 11.17 -0.35 -1.05
N ALA A 40 11.31 -0.16 0.27
CA ALA A 40 12.50 0.45 0.86
C ALA A 40 13.78 -0.28 0.45
N GLN A 41 13.76 -1.63 0.48
CA GLN A 41 14.90 -2.44 0.05
C GLN A 41 15.20 -2.31 -1.46
N TYR A 42 14.18 -2.23 -2.30
CA TYR A 42 14.32 -2.00 -3.74
C TYR A 42 14.98 -0.65 -4.01
N LEU A 43 14.52 0.41 -3.34
CA LEU A 43 15.10 1.74 -3.43
C LEU A 43 16.55 1.77 -2.99
N HIS A 44 16.89 1.11 -1.88
CA HIS A 44 18.28 1.00 -1.44
C HIS A 44 19.18 0.32 -2.47
N LYS A 45 18.76 -0.83 -3.00
CA LYS A 45 19.53 -1.54 -4.04
C LYS A 45 19.67 -0.69 -5.31
N PHE A 46 18.61 -0.01 -5.70
CA PHE A 46 18.60 0.86 -6.88
C PHE A 46 19.59 2.02 -6.74
N LEU A 47 19.60 2.70 -5.58
CA LEU A 47 20.54 3.78 -5.28
C LEU A 47 22.01 3.31 -5.21
N GLU A 48 22.23 2.04 -4.88
CA GLU A 48 23.57 1.41 -4.89
C GLU A 48 24.01 0.98 -6.30
N GLY A 49 23.18 1.19 -7.34
CA GLY A 49 23.45 0.77 -8.71
C GLY A 49 23.40 -0.74 -8.90
N LYS A 50 22.68 -1.45 -8.03
CA LYS A 50 22.48 -2.90 -8.15
C LYS A 50 21.24 -3.19 -8.99
N GLU A 51 21.26 -4.31 -9.69
CA GLU A 51 20.08 -4.82 -10.39
C GLU A 51 18.94 -5.06 -9.40
N VAL A 52 17.75 -4.53 -9.72
CA VAL A 52 16.56 -4.65 -8.89
C VAL A 52 15.44 -5.32 -9.68
N GLU A 53 15.07 -6.52 -9.23
CA GLU A 53 13.86 -7.18 -9.68
C GLU A 53 12.72 -6.85 -8.71
N ILE A 54 11.70 -6.15 -9.23
CA ILE A 54 10.44 -5.90 -8.53
C ILE A 54 9.45 -6.94 -9.05
N PRO A 55 9.09 -7.96 -8.24
CA PRO A 55 8.11 -8.94 -8.65
C PRO A 55 6.73 -8.30 -8.76
N GLU A 56 5.85 -8.91 -9.55
CA GLU A 56 4.43 -8.56 -9.46
C GLU A 56 3.90 -8.91 -8.07
N SER A 57 3.27 -7.94 -7.41
CA SER A 57 2.63 -8.18 -6.13
C SER A 57 1.45 -9.13 -6.29
N LYS A 58 1.50 -10.25 -5.56
CA LYS A 58 0.41 -11.23 -5.53
C LYS A 58 -0.52 -10.86 -4.39
N ILE A 59 -1.47 -9.98 -4.68
CA ILE A 59 -2.49 -9.56 -3.72
C ILE A 59 -3.28 -10.79 -3.21
N PRO A 60 -3.18 -11.14 -1.91
CA PRO A 60 -3.98 -12.20 -1.32
C PRO A 60 -5.47 -11.84 -1.34
N ASP A 61 -6.33 -12.87 -1.35
CA ASP A 61 -7.77 -12.64 -1.19
C ASP A 61 -8.08 -12.33 0.29
N PHE A 62 -8.32 -11.06 0.56
CA PHE A 62 -8.68 -10.56 1.89
C PHE A 62 -10.18 -10.33 2.06
N ARG A 63 -11.04 -10.87 1.20
CA ARG A 63 -12.51 -10.74 1.35
C ARG A 63 -13.00 -11.12 2.73
N GLY A 64 -13.94 -10.34 3.26
CA GLY A 64 -14.47 -10.49 4.61
C GLY A 64 -13.49 -10.12 5.73
N SER A 65 -12.36 -9.47 5.41
CA SER A 65 -11.41 -9.01 6.43
C SER A 65 -11.93 -7.84 7.26
N LEU A 66 -12.91 -7.09 6.74
CA LEU A 66 -13.61 -6.04 7.45
C LEU A 66 -15.02 -6.51 7.84
N ASN A 67 -15.42 -6.21 9.08
CA ASN A 67 -16.77 -6.50 9.55
C ASN A 67 -17.73 -5.40 9.09
N VAL A 68 -18.91 -5.80 8.60
CA VAL A 68 -19.97 -4.90 8.10
C VAL A 68 -20.91 -4.37 9.19
N GLU A 69 -20.75 -4.80 10.44
CA GLU A 69 -21.61 -4.36 11.54
C GLU A 69 -21.39 -2.89 11.86
N PHE A 70 -22.46 -2.14 12.11
CA PHE A 70 -22.35 -0.72 12.45
C PHE A 70 -22.00 -0.56 13.94
N THR A 71 -20.70 -0.61 14.25
CA THR A 71 -20.15 -0.41 15.59
C THR A 71 -19.12 0.71 15.58
N GLU A 72 -18.88 1.36 16.72
CA GLU A 72 -17.87 2.43 16.82
C GLU A 72 -16.47 1.95 16.38
N ASN A 73 -16.08 0.73 16.79
CA ASN A 73 -14.81 0.12 16.38
C ASN A 73 -14.72 -0.10 14.87
N ASN A 74 -15.81 -0.53 14.22
CA ASN A 74 -15.81 -0.74 12.77
C ASN A 74 -15.76 0.61 12.01
N LEU A 75 -16.40 1.66 12.52
CA LEU A 75 -16.29 3.00 11.94
C LEU A 75 -14.87 3.58 12.07
N GLU A 76 -14.21 3.34 13.20
CA GLU A 76 -12.80 3.69 13.39
C GLU A 76 -11.91 2.97 12.37
N GLU A 77 -12.09 1.65 12.21
CA GLU A 77 -11.34 0.84 11.25
C GLU A 77 -11.55 1.33 9.80
N ILE A 78 -12.79 1.64 9.42
CA ILE A 78 -13.09 2.24 8.10
C ILE A 78 -12.36 3.57 7.93
N GLY A 79 -12.34 4.42 8.96
CA GLY A 79 -11.61 5.69 8.95
C GLY A 79 -10.10 5.51 8.75
N ILE A 80 -9.51 4.52 9.40
CA ILE A 80 -8.10 4.15 9.24
C ILE A 80 -7.84 3.67 7.81
N MET A 81 -8.66 2.76 7.29
CA MET A 81 -8.55 2.23 5.93
C MET A 81 -8.72 3.31 4.86
N LEU A 82 -9.60 4.30 5.06
CA LEU A 82 -9.69 5.47 4.18
C LEU A 82 -8.41 6.32 4.21
N GLY A 83 -7.78 6.43 5.38
CA GLY A 83 -6.46 7.05 5.53
C GLY A 83 -5.39 6.31 4.74
N ALA A 84 -5.35 4.97 4.88
CA ALA A 84 -4.46 4.08 4.14
C ALA A 84 -4.69 4.19 2.62
N LEU A 85 -5.93 4.13 2.15
CA LEU A 85 -6.29 4.30 0.73
C LEU A 85 -5.75 5.60 0.14
N ARG A 86 -5.87 6.70 0.89
CA ARG A 86 -5.33 8.00 0.49
C ARG A 86 -3.80 8.01 0.50
N PHE A 87 -3.16 7.30 1.42
CA PHE A 87 -1.71 7.15 1.47
C PHE A 87 -1.22 6.40 0.23
N GLU A 88 -1.78 5.24 -0.09
CA GLU A 88 -1.44 4.45 -1.28
C GLU A 88 -1.58 5.26 -2.57
N ARG A 89 -2.68 5.99 -2.72
CA ARG A 89 -2.89 6.85 -3.90
C ARG A 89 -1.84 7.95 -4.03
N LYS A 90 -1.36 8.47 -2.89
CA LYS A 90 -0.30 9.48 -2.88
C LYS A 90 1.07 8.86 -3.17
N SER A 91 1.35 7.67 -2.66
CA SER A 91 2.58 6.93 -2.96
C SER A 91 2.67 6.62 -4.45
N GLU A 92 1.61 6.05 -5.02
CA GLU A 92 1.50 5.82 -6.47
C GLU A 92 1.77 7.11 -7.26
N TYR A 93 1.07 8.20 -6.92
CA TYR A 93 1.24 9.47 -7.62
C TYR A 93 2.67 9.98 -7.51
N PHE A 94 3.29 9.86 -6.34
CA PHE A 94 4.68 10.25 -6.12
C PHE A 94 5.62 9.48 -7.06
N TYR A 95 5.48 8.16 -7.17
CA TYR A 95 6.29 7.35 -8.08
C TYR A 95 6.06 7.66 -9.56
N LEU A 96 4.81 7.91 -9.97
CA LEU A 96 4.51 8.37 -11.33
C LEU A 96 5.15 9.73 -11.65
N GLU A 97 5.25 10.62 -10.67
CA GLU A 97 5.95 11.90 -10.84
C GLU A 97 7.47 11.75 -10.87
N LEU A 98 8.04 10.75 -10.18
CA LEU A 98 9.46 10.39 -10.31
C LEU A 98 9.75 9.79 -11.69
N GLU A 99 8.91 8.86 -12.17
CA GLU A 99 8.99 8.30 -13.53
C GLU A 99 9.03 9.42 -14.58
N LYS A 100 8.11 10.39 -14.52
CA LYS A 100 8.07 11.51 -15.49
C LYS A 100 9.31 12.40 -15.48
N LYS A 101 10.01 12.47 -14.35
CA LYS A 101 11.21 13.32 -14.17
C LYS A 101 12.50 12.58 -14.51
N ALA A 102 12.47 11.25 -14.46
CA ALA A 102 13.61 10.42 -14.79
C ALA A 102 13.99 10.58 -16.27
N THR A 103 15.29 10.68 -16.54
CA THR A 103 15.84 10.82 -17.89
C THR A 103 16.32 9.50 -18.46
N GLU A 104 16.74 8.58 -17.58
CA GLU A 104 17.21 7.26 -17.95
C GLU A 104 16.05 6.27 -18.01
N ARG A 105 16.05 5.41 -19.03
CA ARG A 105 14.99 4.42 -19.23
C ARG A 105 14.86 3.46 -18.04
N GLU A 106 15.99 3.08 -17.44
CA GLU A 106 16.02 2.18 -16.30
C GLU A 106 15.34 2.78 -15.06
N GLU A 107 15.60 4.06 -14.78
CA GLU A 107 14.91 4.82 -13.71
C GLU A 107 13.41 4.93 -13.96
N GLN A 108 13.02 5.24 -15.20
CA GLN A 108 11.60 5.30 -15.59
C GLN A 108 10.90 3.96 -15.37
N GLU A 109 11.49 2.87 -15.85
CA GLU A 109 10.93 1.52 -15.69
C GLU A 109 10.86 1.11 -14.21
N PHE A 110 11.85 1.46 -13.40
CA PHE A 110 11.86 1.19 -11.97
C PHE A 110 10.72 1.89 -11.23
N PHE A 111 10.58 3.22 -11.40
CA PHE A 111 9.51 3.97 -10.72
C PHE A 111 8.12 3.58 -11.24
N SER A 112 7.98 3.29 -12.53
CA SER A 112 6.72 2.81 -13.12
C SER A 112 6.29 1.48 -12.51
N LYS A 113 7.24 0.57 -12.21
CA LYS A 113 6.95 -0.71 -11.55
C LYS A 113 6.47 -0.52 -10.12
N ILE A 114 7.13 0.33 -9.33
CA ILE A 114 6.68 0.61 -7.95
C ILE A 114 5.29 1.24 -7.97
N ALA A 115 5.04 2.25 -8.82
CA ALA A 115 3.72 2.87 -8.95
C ALA A 115 2.60 1.85 -9.25
N LYS A 116 2.87 0.83 -10.06
CA LYS A 116 1.90 -0.24 -10.34
C LYS A 116 1.62 -1.12 -9.12
N VAL A 117 2.62 -1.39 -8.28
CA VAL A 117 2.43 -2.12 -7.02
C VAL A 117 1.55 -1.32 -6.08
N GLU A 118 1.82 -0.02 -5.90
CA GLU A 118 1.00 0.87 -5.06
C GLU A 118 -0.44 1.01 -5.56
N ARG A 119 -0.64 0.98 -6.89
CA ARG A 119 -2.00 0.88 -7.44
C ARG A 119 -2.70 -0.40 -6.99
N GLY A 120 -1.99 -1.52 -6.92
CA GLY A 120 -2.53 -2.78 -6.41
C GLY A 120 -2.92 -2.69 -4.93
N HIS A 121 -2.11 -2.03 -4.10
CA HIS A 121 -2.46 -1.77 -2.69
C HIS A 121 -3.71 -0.89 -2.55
N TYR A 122 -3.79 0.18 -3.35
CA TYR A 122 -4.98 1.03 -3.43
C TYR A 122 -6.22 0.20 -3.79
N GLU A 123 -6.14 -0.64 -4.82
CA GLU A 123 -7.27 -1.47 -5.28
C GLU A 123 -7.69 -2.51 -4.24
N LEU A 124 -6.72 -3.08 -3.51
CA LEU A 124 -6.99 -3.96 -2.39
C LEU A 124 -7.81 -3.22 -1.32
N ILE A 125 -7.36 -2.04 -0.88
CA ILE A 125 -8.03 -1.29 0.19
C ILE A 125 -9.40 -0.77 -0.28
N ASP A 126 -9.53 -0.29 -1.52
CA ASP A 126 -10.82 0.12 -2.10
C ASP A 126 -11.81 -1.04 -2.12
N GLY A 127 -11.37 -2.24 -2.51
CA GLY A 127 -12.21 -3.43 -2.51
C GLY A 127 -12.69 -3.84 -1.11
N LEU A 128 -11.82 -3.73 -0.10
CA LEU A 128 -12.20 -3.99 1.29
C LEU A 128 -13.21 -2.97 1.80
N LEU A 129 -13.02 -1.69 1.47
CA LEU A 129 -13.94 -0.61 1.85
C LEU A 129 -15.29 -0.74 1.13
N ASP A 130 -15.29 -1.12 -0.14
CA ASP A 130 -16.52 -1.37 -0.91
C ASP A 130 -17.32 -2.52 -0.32
N GLU A 131 -16.66 -3.64 0.03
CA GLU A 131 -17.31 -4.75 0.72
C GLU A 131 -17.87 -4.34 2.09
N ALA A 132 -17.11 -3.56 2.87
CA ALA A 132 -17.49 -3.14 4.21
C ALA A 132 -18.65 -2.13 4.24
N THR A 133 -18.72 -1.26 3.22
CA THR A 133 -19.62 -0.09 3.25
C THR A 133 -20.70 -0.09 2.17
N GLY A 134 -20.55 -0.93 1.13
CA GLY A 134 -21.36 -0.90 -0.08
C GLY A 134 -21.11 0.32 -0.96
N PHE A 135 -20.02 1.05 -0.73
CA PHE A 135 -19.61 2.22 -1.49
C PHE A 135 -18.22 2.01 -2.08
N ARG A 136 -18.16 2.09 -3.41
CA ARG A 136 -16.89 2.09 -4.14
C ARG A 136 -16.45 3.51 -4.45
N MET A 137 -15.20 3.84 -4.16
CA MET A 137 -14.64 5.13 -4.56
C MET A 137 -14.33 5.10 -6.07
N GLN A 138 -15.10 5.85 -6.86
CA GLN A 138 -14.80 6.04 -8.28
C GLN A 138 -13.47 6.81 -8.42
N THR A 139 -12.49 6.17 -9.08
CA THR A 139 -11.18 6.75 -9.41
C THR A 139 -11.21 7.61 -10.66
#